data_AF-A0A8T1TQR7-F1
#
_entry.id   AF-A0A8T1TQR7-F1
#
_cell.length_a   1.000
_cell.length_b   1.000
_cell.length_c   1.000
_cell.angle_alpha   90.00
_cell.angle_beta   90.00
_cell.angle_gamma   90.00
#
_symmetry.space_group_name_H-M   'P 1'
#
loop_
_entity.id
_entity.type
_entity.pdbx_description
1 polymer ?
#
loop_
_entity_poly.entity_id
_entity_poly.type
_entity_poly.pdbx_seq_one_letter_code
_entity_poly.pdbx_strand_id
1 'polypeptide(L)'
;MEKTRACVAVKVGEFGHTSRTSVPVEDAEFEFDEGRDNFERVYSLADGNVSSALAKYTTKTTRPDVKLYLTPSQHAKQAQFMALTSETPDQLPQAEDVRWPIRRASPTRIAEAAEAIDSYLAERQDVRVGDIARTHWAISHTGQPDDAGVTLPESATFRQMQHLDAMSAARHEGDREEGVYRTLTLSLNGSRDMQLTLNIEELRAVLQLPNYSLIAEGLFSNF
;
A
#
# COMPACT_ATOMS: atom_id res chain seq x y z
N MET A 1 -10.26 53.08 -13.74
CA MET A 1 -10.55 52.17 -12.63
C MET A 1 -10.31 50.78 -13.15
N GLU A 2 -9.21 50.16 -12.73
CA GLU A 2 -8.85 48.82 -13.15
C GLU A 2 -9.75 47.83 -12.39
N LYS A 3 -10.46 47.00 -13.13
CA LYS A 3 -11.19 45.89 -12.55
C LYS A 3 -10.26 44.68 -12.52
N THR A 4 -10.08 44.11 -11.34
CA THR A 4 -9.29 42.88 -11.17
C THR A 4 -10.21 41.68 -11.33
N ARG A 5 -9.74 40.66 -12.07
CA ARG A 5 -10.45 39.40 -12.25
C ARG A 5 -9.93 38.37 -11.27
N ALA A 6 -10.82 37.73 -10.52
CA ALA A 6 -10.51 36.60 -9.64
C ALA A 6 -11.23 35.34 -10.13
N CYS A 7 -10.66 34.17 -9.83
CA CYS A 7 -11.22 32.87 -10.17
C CYS A 7 -11.33 32.01 -8.90
N VAL A 8 -12.47 31.33 -8.74
CA VAL A 8 -12.76 30.47 -7.58
C VAL A 8 -12.70 29.00 -7.99
N ALA A 9 -12.00 28.20 -7.19
CA ALA A 9 -11.95 26.74 -7.36
C ALA A 9 -12.26 26.05 -6.03
N VAL A 10 -13.10 25.01 -6.09
CA VAL A 10 -13.51 24.22 -4.93
C VAL A 10 -12.94 22.80 -5.06
N LYS A 11 -12.29 22.32 -4.02
CA LYS A 11 -11.77 20.95 -3.92
C LYS A 11 -12.35 20.25 -2.70
N VAL A 12 -12.90 19.07 -2.90
CA VAL A 12 -13.48 18.23 -1.84
C VAL A 12 -12.59 17.00 -1.66
N GLY A 13 -12.06 16.82 -0.45
CA GLY A 13 -11.18 15.72 -0.06
C GLY A 13 -10.45 16.03 1.24
N GLU A 14 -10.02 15.00 1.96
CA GLU A 14 -9.26 15.17 3.20
C GLU A 14 -7.90 15.81 2.91
N PHE A 15 -7.50 16.79 3.72
CA PHE A 15 -6.31 17.62 3.47
C PHE A 15 -5.01 16.78 3.37
N GLY A 16 -4.97 15.60 4.02
CA GLY A 16 -3.82 14.68 4.03
C GLY A 16 -3.79 13.59 2.94
N HIS A 17 -4.84 13.44 2.13
CA HIS A 17 -4.90 12.38 1.11
C HIS A 17 -4.71 12.91 -0.32
N THR A 18 -4.11 12.07 -1.18
CA THR A 18 -3.78 12.35 -2.59
C THR A 18 -4.99 12.43 -3.51
N SER A 19 -6.17 11.99 -3.04
CA SER A 19 -7.40 11.99 -3.82
C SER A 19 -8.26 13.21 -3.45
N ARG A 20 -8.22 14.24 -4.28
CA ARG A 20 -9.08 15.43 -4.17
C ARG A 20 -9.97 15.53 -5.40
N THR A 21 -11.27 15.67 -5.20
CA THR A 21 -12.23 15.89 -6.29
C THR A 21 -12.37 17.39 -6.52
N SER A 22 -12.13 17.84 -7.75
CA SER A 22 -12.41 19.22 -8.13
C SER A 22 -13.90 19.36 -8.42
N VAL A 23 -14.56 20.30 -7.75
CA VAL A 23 -15.97 20.63 -7.98
C VAL A 23 -16.02 21.75 -9.01
N PRO A 24 -16.71 21.55 -10.16
CA PRO A 24 -16.88 22.61 -11.13
C PRO A 24 -17.72 23.74 -10.53
N VAL A 25 -17.21 24.96 -10.59
CA VAL A 25 -17.92 26.18 -10.19
C VAL A 25 -18.43 26.86 -11.46
N GLU A 26 -19.75 26.95 -11.61
CA GLU A 26 -20.34 27.80 -12.67
C GLU A 26 -20.07 29.27 -12.31
N ASP A 27 -19.70 30.08 -13.31
CA ASP A 27 -19.30 31.48 -13.11
C ASP A 27 -18.14 31.65 -12.12
N ALA A 28 -17.13 30.78 -12.23
CA ALA A 28 -15.94 30.79 -11.39
C ALA A 28 -15.16 32.12 -11.43
N GLU A 29 -15.28 32.87 -12.52
CA GLU A 29 -14.61 34.14 -12.70
C GLU A 29 -15.53 35.31 -12.31
N PHE A 30 -15.02 36.21 -11.48
CA PHE A 30 -15.73 37.42 -11.10
C PHE A 30 -14.80 38.64 -11.12
N GLU A 31 -15.38 39.81 -11.37
CA GLU A 31 -14.67 41.09 -11.36
C GLU A 31 -14.91 41.81 -10.03
N PHE A 32 -13.86 42.40 -9.47
CA PHE A 32 -13.95 43.30 -8.33
C PHE A 32 -13.01 44.50 -8.51
N ASP A 33 -13.33 45.63 -7.88
CA ASP A 33 -12.53 46.86 -7.89
C ASP A 33 -11.68 46.92 -6.63
N GLU A 34 -10.37 46.71 -6.74
CA GLU A 34 -9.42 46.75 -5.61
C GLU A 34 -9.45 48.07 -4.83
N GLY A 35 -9.87 49.17 -5.46
CA GLY A 35 -9.95 50.49 -4.84
C GLY A 35 -11.29 50.81 -4.17
N ARG A 36 -12.35 50.03 -4.43
CA ARG A 36 -13.71 50.29 -3.91
C ARG A 36 -14.34 49.12 -3.17
N ASP A 37 -13.99 47.88 -3.52
CA ASP A 37 -14.61 46.69 -2.97
C ASP A 37 -13.84 46.23 -1.73
N ASN A 38 -14.57 45.99 -0.64
CA ASN A 38 -13.99 45.48 0.60
C ASN A 38 -13.91 43.94 0.59
N PHE A 39 -13.14 43.39 1.54
CA PHE A 39 -13.00 41.95 1.71
C PHE A 39 -14.35 41.24 1.83
N GLU A 40 -15.31 41.79 2.57
CA GLU A 40 -16.63 41.18 2.75
C GLU A 40 -17.41 41.03 1.44
N ARG A 41 -17.31 42.02 0.55
CA ARG A 41 -17.97 41.98 -0.75
C ARG A 41 -17.34 40.91 -1.66
N VAL A 42 -16.01 40.85 -1.69
CA VAL A 42 -15.27 39.84 -2.45
C VAL A 42 -15.54 38.43 -1.90
N TYR A 43 -15.56 38.29 -0.58
CA TYR A 43 -15.89 37.03 0.11
C TYR A 43 -17.31 36.59 -0.18
N SER A 44 -18.30 37.48 -0.09
CA SER A 44 -19.70 37.15 -0.36
C SER A 44 -19.94 36.70 -1.80
N LEU A 45 -19.22 37.31 -2.75
CA LEU A 45 -19.28 36.96 -4.16
C LEU A 45 -18.67 35.56 -4.41
N ALA A 46 -17.51 35.29 -3.80
CA ALA A 46 -16.88 33.97 -3.86
C ALA A 46 -17.74 32.90 -3.17
N ASP A 47 -18.25 33.18 -1.97
CA ASP A 47 -19.06 32.26 -1.16
C ASP A 47 -20.40 31.94 -1.84
N GLY A 48 -21.03 32.92 -2.51
CA GLY A 48 -22.23 32.68 -3.32
C GLY A 48 -21.98 31.71 -4.47
N ASN A 49 -20.84 31.84 -5.16
CA ASN A 49 -20.47 30.96 -6.27
C ASN A 49 -20.10 29.55 -5.75
N VAL A 50 -19.37 29.47 -4.64
CA VAL A 50 -19.02 28.19 -3.98
C VAL A 50 -20.26 27.47 -3.48
N SER A 51 -21.15 28.16 -2.79
CA SER A 51 -22.38 27.59 -2.22
C SER A 51 -23.31 27.08 -3.32
N SER A 52 -23.43 27.81 -4.43
CA SER A 52 -24.19 27.37 -5.61
C SER A 52 -23.58 26.13 -6.24
N ALA A 53 -22.25 26.07 -6.35
CA ALA A 53 -21.53 24.91 -6.88
C ALA A 53 -21.65 23.68 -5.97
N LEU A 54 -21.55 23.86 -4.65
CA LEU A 54 -21.70 22.79 -3.65
C LEU A 54 -23.14 22.27 -3.56
N ALA A 55 -24.15 23.14 -3.67
CA ALA A 55 -25.55 22.72 -3.71
C ALA A 55 -25.89 21.86 -4.94
N LYS A 56 -25.27 22.17 -6.09
CA LYS A 56 -25.36 21.34 -7.31
C LYS A 56 -24.51 20.09 -7.25
N TYR A 57 -23.43 20.10 -6.45
CA TYR A 57 -22.55 18.96 -6.30
C TYR A 57 -23.24 17.84 -5.49
N THR A 58 -23.91 16.94 -6.20
CA THR A 58 -24.27 15.63 -5.66
C THR A 58 -22.98 14.81 -5.56
N THR A 59 -22.68 14.24 -4.37
CA THR A 59 -21.51 13.40 -4.12
C THR A 59 -21.37 12.32 -5.21
N LYS A 60 -20.49 12.56 -6.19
CA LYS A 60 -20.34 11.72 -7.39
C LYS A 60 -19.81 10.31 -7.12
N THR A 61 -19.45 10.00 -5.87
CA THR A 61 -18.91 8.68 -5.46
C THR A 61 -19.92 7.55 -5.63
N THR A 62 -21.20 7.87 -5.72
CA THR A 62 -22.24 6.92 -6.13
C THR A 62 -22.90 7.44 -7.39
N ARG A 63 -22.45 6.99 -8.56
CA ARG A 63 -23.42 6.78 -9.64
C ARG A 63 -24.29 5.62 -9.17
N PRO A 64 -25.59 5.81 -8.87
CA PRO A 64 -26.48 4.67 -8.75
C PRO A 64 -26.62 4.11 -10.16
N ASP A 65 -25.68 3.25 -10.54
CA ASP A 65 -25.87 2.40 -11.71
C ASP A 65 -26.92 1.36 -11.30
N VAL A 66 -28.18 1.63 -11.67
CA VAL A 66 -29.32 0.78 -11.34
C VAL A 66 -29.34 -0.48 -12.21
N LYS A 67 -28.38 -0.61 -13.14
CA LYS A 67 -28.24 -1.81 -13.97
C LYS A 67 -27.66 -2.93 -13.13
N LEU A 68 -28.30 -4.09 -13.21
CA LEU A 68 -27.74 -5.33 -12.71
C LEU A 68 -26.73 -5.84 -13.74
N TYR A 69 -25.57 -6.32 -13.28
CA TYR A 69 -24.54 -6.87 -14.16
C TYR A 69 -24.29 -8.35 -13.81
N LEU A 70 -24.08 -9.16 -14.83
CA LEU A 70 -23.59 -10.53 -14.70
C LEU A 70 -22.08 -10.56 -14.89
N THR A 71 -21.41 -11.28 -14.00
CA THR A 71 -19.99 -11.60 -14.14
C THR A 71 -19.85 -12.98 -14.76
N PRO A 72 -19.19 -13.13 -15.91
CA PRO A 72 -19.06 -14.42 -16.59
C PRO A 72 -18.19 -15.43 -15.82
N SER A 73 -17.32 -14.96 -14.91
CA SER A 73 -16.54 -15.79 -14.01
C SER A 73 -16.16 -15.06 -12.72
N GLN A 74 -15.67 -15.78 -11.70
CA GLN A 74 -15.29 -15.24 -10.40
C GLN A 74 -14.14 -14.22 -10.45
N HIS A 75 -13.30 -14.29 -11.49
CA HIS A 75 -12.14 -13.41 -11.69
C HIS A 75 -12.31 -12.50 -12.92
N ALA A 76 -13.54 -12.37 -13.41
CA ALA A 76 -13.83 -11.54 -14.56
C ALA A 76 -13.40 -10.09 -14.28
N LYS A 77 -12.63 -9.51 -15.21
CA LYS A 77 -12.29 -8.09 -15.15
C LYS A 77 -13.58 -7.28 -15.29
N GLN A 78 -13.63 -6.10 -14.69
CA GLN A 78 -14.82 -5.23 -14.78
C GLN A 78 -15.26 -4.94 -16.23
N ALA A 79 -14.31 -4.88 -17.18
CA ALA A 79 -14.60 -4.73 -18.61
C ALA A 79 -15.37 -5.92 -19.24
N GLN A 80 -15.43 -7.06 -18.55
CA GLN A 80 -16.13 -8.27 -18.98
C GLN A 80 -17.52 -8.39 -18.36
N PHE A 81 -17.96 -7.41 -17.56
CA PHE A 81 -19.29 -7.43 -16.95
C PHE A 81 -20.35 -7.16 -18.03
N MET A 82 -21.39 -7.99 -18.05
CA MET A 82 -22.50 -7.86 -19.01
C MET A 82 -23.72 -7.30 -18.31
N ALA A 83 -24.32 -6.24 -18.85
CA ALA A 83 -25.55 -5.69 -18.28
C ALA A 83 -26.72 -6.67 -18.51
N LEU A 84 -27.50 -6.94 -17.45
CA LEU A 84 -28.72 -7.74 -17.51
C LEU A 84 -29.79 -6.97 -18.28
N THR A 85 -30.00 -7.40 -19.52
CA THR A 85 -31.10 -7.02 -20.41
C THR A 85 -31.97 -8.25 -20.74
N SER A 86 -33.13 -8.06 -21.34
CA SER A 86 -34.04 -9.15 -21.74
C SER A 86 -33.45 -10.11 -22.79
N GLU A 87 -32.38 -9.71 -23.48
CA GLU A 87 -31.75 -10.47 -24.57
C GLU A 87 -30.46 -11.21 -24.15
N THR A 88 -29.96 -10.91 -22.94
CA THR A 88 -28.72 -11.48 -22.39
C THR A 88 -28.70 -13.00 -22.17
N PRO A 89 -29.82 -13.70 -21.86
CA PRO A 89 -29.76 -15.14 -21.54
C PRO A 89 -29.22 -16.01 -22.68
N ASP A 90 -29.42 -15.61 -23.93
CA ASP A 90 -29.04 -16.39 -25.12
C ASP A 90 -27.59 -16.16 -25.58
N GLN A 91 -26.88 -15.19 -24.96
CA GLN A 91 -25.51 -14.80 -25.33
C GLN A 91 -24.45 -15.26 -24.33
N LEU A 92 -24.85 -15.94 -23.24
CA LEU A 92 -23.91 -16.39 -22.24
C LEU A 92 -23.08 -17.57 -22.80
N PRO A 93 -21.74 -17.48 -22.80
CA PRO A 93 -20.94 -18.69 -22.94
C PRO A 93 -21.33 -19.64 -21.80
N GLN A 94 -21.45 -20.94 -22.09
CA GLN A 94 -21.63 -21.92 -21.01
C GLN A 94 -20.53 -21.67 -20.00
N ALA A 95 -20.92 -21.43 -18.74
CA ALA A 95 -19.97 -21.24 -17.67
C ALA A 95 -19.10 -22.51 -17.63
N GLU A 96 -17.91 -22.45 -18.21
CA GLU A 96 -16.88 -23.42 -17.90
C GLU A 96 -16.77 -23.36 -16.37
N ASP A 97 -17.02 -24.49 -15.72
CA ASP A 97 -16.95 -24.67 -14.28
C ASP A 97 -15.48 -24.57 -13.86
N VAL A 98 -14.88 -23.41 -14.09
CA VAL A 98 -13.55 -23.07 -13.62
C VAL A 98 -13.71 -22.64 -12.16
N ARG A 99 -14.17 -23.59 -11.35
CA ARG A 99 -13.99 -23.57 -9.90
C ARG A 99 -12.50 -23.69 -9.68
N TRP A 100 -11.79 -22.58 -9.72
CA TRP A 100 -10.63 -22.43 -8.87
C TRP A 100 -11.21 -22.16 -7.49
N PRO A 101 -11.28 -23.14 -6.57
CA PRO A 101 -11.63 -22.82 -5.20
C PRO A 101 -10.61 -21.77 -4.75
N ILE A 102 -11.07 -20.56 -4.42
CA ILE A 102 -10.24 -19.60 -3.69
C ILE A 102 -9.90 -20.28 -2.37
N ARG A 103 -8.75 -20.96 -2.34
CA ARG A 103 -8.29 -21.75 -1.21
C ARG A 103 -7.71 -20.78 -0.21
N ARG A 104 -8.31 -20.73 0.97
CA ARG A 104 -7.82 -19.90 2.08
C ARG A 104 -6.49 -20.47 2.58
N ALA A 105 -5.54 -19.58 2.86
CA ALA A 105 -4.32 -19.90 3.60
C ALA A 105 -4.66 -20.30 5.05
N SER A 106 -5.03 -21.56 5.27
CA SER A 106 -5.22 -22.11 6.61
C SER A 106 -3.87 -22.55 7.20
N PRO A 107 -3.70 -22.58 8.53
CA PRO A 107 -2.47 -23.04 9.17
C PRO A 107 -2.02 -24.43 8.69
N THR A 108 -2.98 -25.35 8.51
CA THR A 108 -2.72 -26.72 8.02
C THR A 108 -2.10 -26.70 6.62
N ARG A 109 -2.61 -25.84 5.72
CA ARG A 109 -2.07 -25.73 4.36
C ARG A 109 -0.73 -25.02 4.29
N ILE A 110 -0.49 -24.07 5.19
CA ILE A 110 0.83 -23.44 5.30
C ILE A 110 1.85 -24.50 5.71
N ALA A 111 1.51 -25.40 6.63
CA ALA A 111 2.37 -26.52 7.02
C ALA A 111 2.59 -27.53 5.88
N GLU A 112 1.54 -27.95 5.17
CA GLU A 112 1.65 -28.83 4.00
C GLU A 112 2.50 -28.21 2.88
N ALA A 113 2.31 -26.91 2.61
CA ALA A 113 3.10 -26.18 1.63
C ALA A 113 4.57 -26.06 2.07
N ALA A 114 4.83 -25.84 3.35
CA ALA A 114 6.19 -25.80 3.89
C ALA A 114 6.89 -27.16 3.72
N GLU A 115 6.22 -28.26 4.03
CA GLU A 115 6.77 -29.62 3.87
C GLU A 115 7.08 -29.95 2.39
N ALA A 116 6.20 -29.54 1.48
CA ALA A 116 6.42 -29.69 0.04
C ALA A 116 7.61 -28.84 -0.45
N ILE A 117 7.76 -27.63 0.09
CA ILE A 117 8.90 -26.74 -0.18
C ILE A 117 10.21 -27.34 0.36
N ASP A 118 10.20 -27.87 1.58
CA ASP A 118 11.39 -28.49 2.19
C ASP A 118 11.83 -29.73 1.41
N SER A 119 10.88 -30.54 0.94
CA SER A 119 11.15 -31.67 0.04
C SER A 119 11.80 -31.20 -1.28
N TYR A 120 11.26 -30.13 -1.90
CA TYR A 120 11.83 -29.54 -3.11
C TYR A 120 13.25 -28.98 -2.89
N LEU A 121 13.51 -28.35 -1.74
CA LEU A 121 14.83 -27.82 -1.40
C LEU A 121 15.83 -28.93 -1.06
N ALA A 122 15.38 -30.05 -0.49
CA ALA A 122 16.24 -31.22 -0.23
C ALA A 122 16.74 -31.87 -1.53
N GLU A 123 15.93 -31.88 -2.58
CA GLU A 123 16.31 -32.37 -3.91
C GLU A 123 17.22 -31.39 -4.67
N ARG A 124 17.15 -30.09 -4.36
CA ARG A 124 17.88 -29.02 -5.05
C ARG A 124 18.88 -28.31 -4.12
N GLN A 125 20.07 -28.90 -3.98
CA GLN A 125 21.16 -28.35 -3.16
C GLN A 125 21.74 -27.01 -3.70
N ASP A 126 21.41 -26.64 -4.93
CA ASP A 126 21.82 -25.39 -5.58
C ASP A 126 20.98 -24.17 -5.13
N VAL A 127 19.78 -24.40 -4.57
CA VAL A 127 18.86 -23.34 -4.17
C VAL A 127 18.90 -23.17 -2.65
N ARG A 128 19.42 -22.02 -2.20
CA ARG A 128 19.36 -21.61 -0.79
C ARG A 128 18.32 -20.51 -0.61
N VAL A 129 17.33 -20.76 0.23
CA VAL A 129 16.28 -19.81 0.61
C VAL A 129 16.34 -19.63 2.12
N GLY A 130 16.39 -18.38 2.59
CA GLY A 130 16.33 -18.10 4.01
C GLY A 130 14.91 -18.16 4.55
N ASP A 131 14.77 -17.99 5.86
CA ASP A 131 13.51 -18.25 6.55
C ASP A 131 12.41 -17.26 6.15
N ILE A 132 12.76 -15.98 5.89
CA ILE A 132 11.79 -14.94 5.50
C ILE A 132 11.21 -15.25 4.11
N ALA A 133 12.07 -15.59 3.15
CA ALA A 133 11.62 -15.96 1.81
C ALA A 133 10.87 -17.29 1.80
N ARG A 134 11.26 -18.27 2.65
CA ARG A 134 10.55 -19.56 2.78
C ARG A 134 9.13 -19.36 3.28
N THR A 135 8.91 -18.55 4.32
CA THR A 135 7.59 -18.30 4.89
C THR A 135 6.65 -17.66 3.89
N HIS A 136 7.11 -16.64 3.16
CA HIS A 136 6.29 -16.06 2.10
C HIS A 136 5.99 -17.05 0.98
N TRP A 137 6.97 -17.88 0.60
CA TRP A 137 6.75 -18.88 -0.43
C TRP A 137 5.66 -19.87 0.00
N ALA A 138 5.71 -20.40 1.22
CA ALA A 138 4.67 -21.28 1.76
C ALA A 138 3.28 -20.61 1.72
N ILE A 139 3.18 -19.35 2.16
CA ILE A 139 1.93 -18.58 2.12
C ILE A 139 1.42 -18.42 0.68
N SER A 140 2.30 -18.05 -0.27
CA SER A 140 1.92 -17.88 -1.67
C SER A 140 1.50 -19.19 -2.34
N HIS A 141 2.08 -20.31 -1.91
CA HIS A 141 1.78 -21.64 -2.42
C HIS A 141 0.43 -22.18 -1.92
N THR A 142 -0.06 -21.74 -0.73
CA THR A 142 -1.36 -22.19 -0.20
C THR A 142 -2.57 -21.88 -1.08
N GLY A 143 -2.44 -20.89 -1.98
CA GLY A 143 -3.48 -20.51 -2.94
C GLY A 143 -3.47 -21.34 -4.23
N GLN A 144 -2.45 -22.18 -4.44
CA GLN A 144 -2.32 -23.00 -5.64
C GLN A 144 -3.12 -24.32 -5.52
N PRO A 145 -3.56 -24.91 -6.64
CA PRO A 145 -4.20 -26.23 -6.64
C PRO A 145 -3.21 -27.31 -6.17
N ASP A 146 -3.71 -28.39 -5.57
CA ASP A 146 -2.87 -29.46 -4.99
C ASP A 146 -1.97 -30.17 -6.03
N ASP A 147 -2.28 -30.03 -7.31
CA ASP A 147 -1.53 -30.57 -8.46
C ASP A 147 -0.51 -29.55 -9.04
N ALA A 148 -0.41 -28.35 -8.45
CA ALA A 148 0.63 -27.41 -8.79
C ALA A 148 1.96 -27.90 -8.18
N GLY A 149 2.90 -28.26 -9.05
CA GLY A 149 4.25 -28.59 -8.61
C GLY A 149 4.90 -27.40 -7.91
N VAL A 150 5.66 -27.69 -6.85
CA VAL A 150 6.45 -26.68 -6.14
C VAL A 150 7.52 -26.14 -7.09
N THR A 151 7.44 -24.85 -7.43
CA THR A 151 8.43 -24.16 -8.25
C THR A 151 8.98 -22.94 -7.53
N LEU A 152 10.26 -22.62 -7.75
CA LEU A 152 10.88 -21.43 -7.18
C LEU A 152 10.15 -20.16 -7.67
N PRO A 153 9.65 -19.30 -6.76
CA PRO A 153 8.96 -18.07 -7.18
C PRO A 153 9.92 -17.08 -7.85
N GLU A 154 9.47 -16.44 -8.92
CA GLU A 154 10.23 -15.37 -9.60
C GLU A 154 9.74 -13.95 -9.26
N SER A 155 8.79 -13.83 -8.33
CA SER A 155 8.14 -12.55 -8.02
C SER A 155 9.11 -11.54 -7.39
N ALA A 156 8.86 -10.25 -7.65
CA ALA A 156 9.67 -9.17 -7.07
C ALA A 156 9.68 -9.21 -5.53
N THR A 157 8.54 -9.53 -4.92
CA THR A 157 8.40 -9.69 -3.47
C THR A 157 9.27 -10.82 -2.92
N PHE A 158 9.33 -11.97 -3.63
CA PHE A 158 10.18 -13.08 -3.20
C PHE A 158 11.67 -12.73 -3.29
N ARG A 159 12.11 -12.01 -4.32
CA ARG A 159 13.49 -11.50 -4.42
C ARG A 159 13.82 -10.52 -3.30
N GLN A 160 12.88 -9.66 -2.92
CA GLN A 160 13.06 -8.74 -1.80
C GLN A 160 13.24 -9.51 -0.48
N MET A 161 12.48 -10.58 -0.27
CA MET A 161 12.61 -11.41 0.93
C MET A 161 13.94 -12.17 0.97
N GLN A 162 14.40 -12.69 -0.17
CA GLN A 162 15.74 -13.27 -0.25
C GLN A 162 16.84 -12.25 0.07
N HIS A 163 16.65 -10.99 -0.35
CA HIS A 163 17.58 -9.92 0.00
C HIS A 163 17.59 -9.65 1.52
N LEU A 164 16.42 -9.66 2.17
CA LEU A 164 16.32 -9.53 3.62
C LEU A 164 17.00 -10.71 4.34
N ASP A 165 16.80 -11.94 3.86
CA ASP A 165 17.50 -13.12 4.39
C ASP A 165 19.02 -12.98 4.29
N ALA A 166 19.53 -12.48 3.15
CA ALA A 166 20.97 -12.24 2.97
C ALA A 166 21.50 -11.17 3.94
N MET A 167 20.72 -10.11 4.20
CA MET A 167 21.07 -9.07 5.18
C MET A 167 21.10 -9.64 6.61
N SER A 168 20.13 -10.47 6.98
CA SER A 168 20.06 -11.13 8.29
C SER A 168 21.23 -12.08 8.51
N ALA A 169 21.58 -12.90 7.50
CA ALA A 169 22.71 -13.83 7.57
C ALA A 169 24.06 -13.11 7.70
N ALA A 170 24.27 -12.03 6.93
CA ALA A 170 25.50 -11.23 7.00
C ALA A 170 25.69 -10.55 8.36
N ARG A 171 24.60 -10.22 9.06
CA ARG A 171 24.67 -9.65 10.40
C ARG A 171 25.02 -10.71 11.44
N HIS A 172 24.43 -11.90 11.38
CA HIS A 172 24.68 -12.96 12.38
C HIS A 172 26.15 -13.44 12.42
N GLU A 173 26.88 -13.35 11.31
CA GLU A 173 28.33 -13.62 11.28
C GLU A 173 29.18 -12.49 11.87
N GLY A 174 28.69 -11.23 11.85
CA GLY A 174 29.37 -10.06 12.40
C GLY A 174 28.99 -9.69 13.84
N ASP A 175 27.97 -10.34 14.42
CA ASP A 175 27.33 -9.94 15.68
C ASP A 175 27.57 -10.89 16.85
N ARG A 176 28.55 -11.80 16.74
CA ARG A 176 28.98 -12.59 17.92
C ARG A 176 29.59 -11.75 19.04
N GLU A 177 29.83 -10.46 18.79
CA GLU A 177 29.98 -9.45 19.81
C GLU A 177 29.31 -8.14 19.33
N GLU A 178 27.97 -8.06 19.38
CA GLU A 178 27.31 -6.76 19.47
C GLU A 178 27.73 -6.17 20.83
N GLY A 179 28.94 -5.61 20.86
CA GLY A 179 29.50 -5.02 22.05
C GLY A 179 28.50 -4.01 22.57
N VAL A 180 28.03 -4.23 23.80
CA VAL A 180 27.17 -3.34 24.58
C VAL A 180 27.55 -1.87 24.39
N TYR A 181 28.83 -1.61 24.11
CA TYR A 181 29.41 -0.32 23.80
C TYR A 181 29.78 -0.15 22.32
N ARG A 182 29.29 0.94 21.70
CA ARG A 182 29.72 1.39 20.36
C ARG A 182 30.27 2.81 20.41
N THR A 183 31.30 3.07 19.61
CA THR A 183 31.88 4.42 19.47
C THR A 183 31.12 5.21 18.42
N LEU A 184 30.52 6.31 18.84
CA LEU A 184 29.80 7.25 17.99
C LEU A 184 30.57 8.57 17.90
N THR A 185 30.56 9.18 16.71
CA THR A 185 31.09 10.53 16.53
C THR A 185 29.96 11.53 16.76
N LEU A 186 30.10 12.40 17.76
CA LEU A 186 29.08 13.35 18.19
C LEU A 186 29.65 14.77 18.21
N SER A 187 28.86 15.73 17.75
CA SER A 187 29.14 17.16 17.89
C SER A 187 28.13 17.77 18.87
N LEU A 188 28.62 18.33 19.97
CA LEU A 188 27.78 19.02 20.96
C LEU A 188 27.86 20.52 20.71
N ASN A 189 26.70 21.16 20.52
CA ASN A 189 26.56 22.61 20.37
C ASN A 189 27.47 23.24 19.28
N GLY A 190 27.71 22.51 18.18
CA GLY A 190 28.57 22.98 17.08
C GLY A 190 30.08 22.90 17.38
N SER A 191 30.47 22.19 18.45
CA SER A 191 31.86 21.86 18.74
C SER A 191 32.44 20.85 17.73
N ARG A 192 33.76 20.63 17.80
CA ARG A 192 34.46 19.62 17.01
C ARG A 192 33.93 18.23 17.32
N ASP A 193 33.89 17.40 16.28
CA ASP A 193 33.54 16.00 16.36
C ASP A 193 34.34 15.28 17.45
N MET A 194 33.63 14.68 18.40
CA MET A 194 34.20 13.91 19.49
C MET A 194 33.71 12.47 19.39
N GLN A 195 34.63 11.51 19.54
CA GLN A 195 34.30 10.10 19.59
C GLN A 195 33.95 9.72 21.03
N LEU A 196 32.72 9.26 21.25
CA LEU A 196 32.24 8.77 22.53
C LEU A 196 31.82 7.32 22.42
N THR A 197 32.30 6.49 23.33
CA THR A 197 31.91 5.09 23.45
C THR A 197 30.73 4.99 24.40
N LEU A 198 29.55 4.65 23.87
CA LEU A 198 28.28 4.66 24.60
C LEU A 198 27.67 3.27 24.65
N ASN A 199 26.99 2.97 25.75
CA ASN A 199 26.14 1.80 25.84
C ASN A 199 24.92 1.99 24.92
N ILE A 200 24.75 1.12 23.93
CA ILE A 200 23.69 1.25 22.94
C ILE A 200 22.32 0.91 23.53
N GLU A 201 22.24 0.01 24.50
CA GLU A 201 20.96 -0.33 25.16
C GLU A 201 20.43 0.85 25.97
N GLU A 202 21.31 1.50 26.74
CA GLU A 202 20.94 2.69 27.53
C GLU A 202 20.59 3.86 26.61
N LEU A 203 21.36 4.09 25.53
CA LEU A 203 21.06 5.14 24.57
C LEU A 203 19.69 4.91 23.89
N ARG A 204 19.40 3.67 23.48
CA ARG A 204 18.09 3.32 22.92
C ARG A 204 16.97 3.48 23.93
N ALA A 205 17.17 3.08 25.19
CA ALA A 205 16.19 3.26 26.26
C ALA A 205 15.85 4.74 26.48
N VAL A 206 16.86 5.62 26.50
CA VAL A 206 16.67 7.07 26.61
C VAL A 206 15.92 7.63 25.40
N LEU A 207 16.23 7.15 24.20
CA LEU A 207 15.57 7.57 22.95
C LEU A 207 14.23 6.86 22.69
N GLN A 208 13.78 5.98 23.61
CA GLN A 208 12.59 5.15 23.45
C GLN A 208 12.58 4.29 22.18
N LEU A 209 13.77 3.87 21.73
CA LEU A 209 13.93 2.99 20.58
C LEU A 209 13.92 1.51 21.02
N PRO A 210 13.35 0.60 20.22
CA PRO A 210 13.41 -0.83 20.50
C PRO A 210 14.85 -1.36 20.56
N ASN A 211 15.11 -2.30 21.48
CA ASN A 211 16.42 -2.95 21.62
C ASN A 211 16.74 -3.90 20.45
N TYR A 212 15.72 -4.30 19.69
CA TYR A 212 15.85 -5.10 18.48
C TYR A 212 15.77 -4.22 17.23
N SER A 213 16.34 -4.68 16.12
CA SER A 213 16.18 -3.99 14.84
C SER A 213 14.80 -4.26 14.26
N LEU A 214 13.97 -3.24 14.08
CA LEU A 214 12.61 -3.38 13.54
C LEU A 214 12.55 -4.06 12.16
N ILE A 215 13.59 -3.89 11.35
CA ILE A 215 13.65 -4.38 9.97
C ILE A 215 14.10 -5.84 9.91
N ALA A 216 15.03 -6.24 10.78
CA ALA A 216 15.60 -7.60 10.77
C ALA A 216 14.95 -8.54 11.80
N GLU A 217 14.52 -8.02 12.94
CA GLU A 217 14.06 -8.81 14.10
C GLU A 217 12.64 -8.44 14.56
N GLY A 218 12.05 -7.35 14.08
CA GLY A 218 10.75 -6.88 14.56
C GLY A 218 9.55 -7.38 13.75
N LEU A 219 9.69 -7.44 12.42
CA LEU A 219 8.56 -7.72 11.51
C LEU A 219 8.49 -9.18 11.03
N PHE A 220 9.62 -9.91 11.01
CA PHE A 220 9.70 -11.23 10.37
C PHE A 220 10.26 -12.35 11.27
N SER A 221 10.62 -12.06 12.51
CA SER A 221 11.20 -13.05 13.45
C SER A 221 10.18 -13.98 14.11
N ASN A 222 8.90 -13.58 14.11
CA ASN A 222 7.83 -14.27 14.85
C ASN A 222 6.84 -15.02 13.93
N PHE A 223 7.26 -15.40 12.71
CA PHE A 223 6.44 -16.21 11.79
C PHE A 223 7.14 -17.51 11.42
#